data_AF-A0A7Y4HV71-F1
#
_entry.id   AF-A0A7Y4HV71-F1
#
_cell.length_a   1.000
_cell.length_b   1.000
_cell.length_c   1.000
_cell.angle_alpha   90.00
_cell.angle_beta   90.00
_cell.angle_gamma   90.00
#
_symmetry.space_group_name_H-M   'P 1'
#
loop_
_entity.id
_entity.type
_entity.pdbx_description
1 polymer ?
#
loop_
_entity_poly.entity_id
_entity_poly.type
_entity_poly.pdbx_seq_one_letter_code
_entity_poly.pdbx_strand_id
1 'polypeptide(L)'
;MTELIPIALLALCLTLAALRVPAALKGQNRATLATFLLISVVLALAIPAVYLPVDEALGGVNAANLISRLTLNVAFILVGLRVADALACKPVRDVITGAWGRRVFLGTSLAMIVMFWVADVPVSSMGLNSYADQSWVELYRLASRLYPAFIAMLLVPWTFKAALDSSALPVLRVASTLFATGFALVSVLPALLLTDIWINVEVAVDATVYTALILVALAPTITWASKRHYAKKEKALITTSH
;
A
#
# COMPACT_ATOMS: atom_id res chain seq x y z
N MET A 1 -19.01 -12.79 3.45
CA MET A 1 -18.04 -12.48 4.53
C MET A 1 -16.78 -11.76 4.02
N THR A 2 -16.53 -11.71 2.72
CA THR A 2 -15.33 -11.14 2.08
C THR A 2 -15.28 -9.61 2.06
N GLU A 3 -16.43 -8.91 2.00
CA GLU A 3 -16.47 -7.43 1.93
C GLU A 3 -16.19 -6.71 3.26
N LEU A 4 -16.36 -7.39 4.41
CA LEU A 4 -16.17 -6.77 5.72
C LEU A 4 -14.72 -6.31 5.93
N ILE A 5 -13.75 -7.04 5.39
CA ILE A 5 -12.33 -6.73 5.50
C ILE A 5 -12.00 -5.41 4.76
N PRO A 6 -12.27 -5.26 3.45
CA PRO A 6 -12.01 -4.00 2.76
C PRO A 6 -12.82 -2.84 3.33
N ILE A 7 -14.05 -3.04 3.80
CA ILE A 7 -14.84 -1.99 4.49
C ILE A 7 -14.14 -1.54 5.78
N ALA A 8 -13.72 -2.47 6.64
CA ALA A 8 -13.04 -2.15 7.88
C ALA A 8 -11.70 -1.44 7.62
N LEU A 9 -10.95 -1.91 6.61
CA LEU A 9 -9.70 -1.29 6.18
C LEU A 9 -9.90 0.10 5.60
N LEU A 10 -10.96 0.30 4.83
CA LEU A 10 -11.34 1.61 4.29
C LEU A 10 -11.69 2.56 5.44
N ALA A 11 -12.54 2.15 6.37
CA ALA A 11 -12.90 2.95 7.54
C ALA A 11 -11.67 3.33 8.38
N LEU A 12 -10.74 2.38 8.57
CA LEU A 12 -9.45 2.63 9.21
C LEU A 12 -8.64 3.68 8.42
N CYS A 13 -8.42 3.47 7.12
CA CYS A 13 -7.62 4.38 6.30
C CYS A 13 -8.20 5.80 6.24
N LEU A 14 -9.52 5.93 6.12
CA LEU A 14 -10.22 7.22 6.15
C LEU A 14 -10.09 7.90 7.51
N THR A 15 -10.21 7.15 8.61
CA THR A 15 -9.98 7.67 9.96
C THR A 15 -8.55 8.19 10.12
N LEU A 16 -7.57 7.40 9.66
CA LEU A 16 -6.16 7.78 9.69
C LEU A 16 -5.84 8.97 8.80
N ALA A 17 -6.52 9.11 7.65
CA ALA A 17 -6.46 10.30 6.81
C ALA A 17 -7.03 11.53 7.54
N ALA A 18 -8.24 11.41 8.10
CA ALA A 18 -8.92 12.50 8.81
C ALA A 18 -8.08 13.06 9.97
N LEU A 19 -7.44 12.19 10.76
CA LEU A 19 -6.54 12.58 11.85
C LEU A 19 -5.34 13.43 11.39
N ARG A 20 -4.95 13.32 10.12
CA ARG A 20 -3.81 14.02 9.52
C ARG A 20 -4.20 15.32 8.81
N VAL A 21 -5.49 15.58 8.57
CA VAL A 21 -5.99 16.80 7.93
C VAL A 21 -5.48 18.08 8.62
N PRO A 22 -5.54 18.23 9.96
CA PRO A 22 -5.07 19.45 10.61
C PRO A 22 -3.57 19.71 10.39
N ALA A 23 -2.75 18.66 10.34
CA ALA A 23 -1.32 18.78 10.05
C ALA A 23 -1.08 19.14 8.57
N ALA A 24 -1.84 18.53 7.65
CA ALA A 24 -1.76 18.78 6.21
C ALA A 24 -2.13 20.22 5.82
N LEU A 25 -3.15 20.79 6.47
CA LEU A 25 -3.55 22.19 6.32
C LEU A 25 -2.42 23.14 6.74
N LYS A 26 -1.60 22.75 7.73
CA LYS A 26 -0.39 23.49 8.15
C LYS A 26 0.85 23.21 7.28
N GLY A 27 0.69 22.53 6.15
CA GLY A 27 1.79 22.18 5.25
C GLY A 27 2.58 20.92 5.63
N GLN A 28 2.27 20.28 6.77
CA GLN A 28 3.02 19.14 7.30
C GLN A 28 2.35 17.83 6.92
N ASN A 29 3.12 16.75 6.71
CA ASN A 29 2.58 15.40 6.45
C ASN A 29 1.61 15.27 5.25
N ARG A 30 1.63 16.21 4.30
CA ARG A 30 0.73 16.20 3.12
C ARG A 30 0.80 14.91 2.32
N ALA A 31 2.01 14.39 2.05
CA ALA A 31 2.09 13.14 1.29
C ALA A 31 1.66 11.91 2.10
N THR A 32 1.75 11.93 3.44
CA THR A 32 1.19 10.84 4.25
C THR A 32 -0.34 10.85 4.20
N LEU A 33 -0.96 12.04 4.23
CA LEU A 33 -2.39 12.18 3.96
C LEU A 33 -2.73 11.65 2.56
N ALA A 34 -1.98 12.08 1.54
CA ALA A 34 -2.17 11.61 0.17
C ALA A 34 -2.06 10.09 0.04
N THR A 35 -1.09 9.46 0.71
CA THR A 35 -0.97 7.99 0.77
C THR A 35 -2.24 7.34 1.31
N PHE A 36 -2.75 7.80 2.46
CA PHE A 36 -3.98 7.22 3.02
C PHE A 36 -5.20 7.44 2.13
N LEU A 37 -5.28 8.59 1.44
CA LEU A 37 -6.37 8.85 0.49
C LEU A 37 -6.28 7.93 -0.74
N LEU A 38 -5.10 7.76 -1.34
CA LEU A 38 -4.91 6.86 -2.48
C LEU A 38 -5.23 5.40 -2.09
N ILE A 39 -4.77 4.94 -0.93
CA ILE A 39 -5.10 3.60 -0.42
C ILE A 39 -6.60 3.49 -0.14
N SER A 40 -7.25 4.54 0.36
CA SER A 40 -8.70 4.56 0.56
C SER A 40 -9.46 4.43 -0.76
N VAL A 41 -9.01 5.09 -1.84
CA VAL A 41 -9.59 4.92 -3.18
C VAL A 41 -9.47 3.46 -3.64
N VAL A 42 -8.29 2.86 -3.49
CA VAL A 42 -8.06 1.46 -3.87
C VAL A 42 -8.97 0.51 -3.08
N LEU A 43 -9.12 0.73 -1.76
CA LEU A 43 -9.97 -0.09 -0.90
C LEU A 43 -11.46 0.11 -1.17
N ALA A 44 -11.87 1.35 -1.49
CA ALA A 44 -13.23 1.64 -1.89
C ALA A 44 -13.58 0.90 -3.19
N LEU A 45 -12.70 0.91 -4.18
CA LEU A 45 -12.85 0.14 -5.43
C LEU A 45 -12.72 -1.39 -5.24
N ALA A 46 -12.39 -1.86 -4.04
CA ALA A 46 -12.43 -3.28 -3.67
C ALA A 46 -13.76 -3.70 -3.01
N ILE A 47 -14.77 -2.82 -3.01
CA ILE A 47 -16.13 -3.09 -2.50
C ILE A 47 -17.09 -3.08 -3.70
N PRO A 48 -17.85 -4.15 -3.98
CA PRO A 48 -18.72 -4.22 -5.16
C PRO A 48 -19.72 -3.06 -5.26
N ALA A 49 -20.32 -2.67 -4.12
CA ALA A 49 -21.27 -1.57 -4.04
C ALA A 49 -20.70 -0.21 -4.47
N VAL A 50 -19.37 -0.03 -4.43
CA VAL A 50 -18.68 1.17 -4.92
C VAL A 50 -18.08 0.91 -6.29
N TYR A 51 -17.51 -0.27 -6.52
CA TYR A 51 -16.85 -0.64 -7.76
C TYR A 51 -17.81 -0.61 -8.96
N LEU A 52 -18.95 -1.29 -8.88
CA LEU A 52 -19.85 -1.46 -10.03
C LEU A 52 -20.39 -0.13 -10.57
N PRO A 53 -20.92 0.79 -9.73
CA PRO A 53 -21.39 2.08 -10.23
C PRO A 53 -20.27 2.97 -10.79
N VAL A 54 -19.08 2.92 -10.17
CA VAL A 54 -17.93 3.69 -10.65
C VAL A 54 -17.44 3.15 -11.99
N ASP A 55 -17.37 1.82 -12.14
CA ASP A 55 -16.95 1.19 -13.38
C ASP A 55 -17.96 1.41 -14.50
N GLU A 56 -19.26 1.33 -14.21
CA GLU A 56 -20.35 1.66 -15.14
C GLU A 56 -20.22 3.11 -15.64
N ALA A 57 -19.95 4.07 -14.76
CA ALA A 57 -19.69 5.46 -15.13
C ALA A 57 -18.42 5.65 -16.00
N LEU A 58 -17.49 4.69 -15.95
CA LEU A 58 -16.29 4.63 -16.79
C LEU A 58 -16.47 3.78 -18.06
N GLY A 59 -17.69 3.34 -18.36
CA GLY A 59 -18.04 2.57 -19.55
C GLY A 59 -18.30 1.08 -19.31
N GLY A 60 -18.21 0.60 -18.06
CA GLY A 60 -18.57 -0.78 -17.68
C GLY A 60 -17.58 -1.86 -18.12
N VAL A 61 -16.38 -1.46 -18.51
CA VAL A 61 -15.33 -2.33 -19.11
C VAL A 61 -14.18 -2.64 -18.15
N ASN A 62 -14.41 -2.62 -16.83
CA ASN A 62 -13.40 -2.85 -15.81
C ASN A 62 -12.27 -1.80 -15.75
N ALA A 63 -12.48 -0.61 -16.31
CA ALA A 63 -11.55 0.51 -16.23
C ALA A 63 -11.26 0.93 -14.78
N ALA A 64 -12.25 0.81 -13.88
CA ALA A 64 -12.06 1.06 -12.45
C ALA A 64 -11.00 0.13 -11.83
N ASN A 65 -10.91 -1.12 -12.30
CA ASN A 65 -9.90 -2.07 -11.84
C ASN A 65 -8.49 -1.59 -12.22
N LEU A 66 -8.29 -1.26 -13.50
CA LEU A 66 -7.01 -0.78 -14.01
C LEU A 66 -6.57 0.50 -13.29
N ILE A 67 -7.48 1.45 -13.12
CA ILE A 67 -7.24 2.69 -12.37
C ILE A 67 -6.86 2.39 -10.92
N SER A 68 -7.55 1.46 -10.27
CA SER A 68 -7.23 1.04 -8.89
C SER A 68 -5.81 0.49 -8.79
N ARG A 69 -5.39 -0.37 -9.73
CA ARG A 69 -4.02 -0.91 -9.74
C ARG A 69 -2.95 0.14 -10.01
N LEU A 70 -3.19 1.06 -10.95
CA LEU A 70 -2.27 2.18 -11.21
C LEU A 70 -2.17 3.11 -9.99
N THR A 71 -3.30 3.37 -9.34
CA THR A 71 -3.37 4.16 -8.10
C THR A 71 -2.56 3.50 -6.99
N LEU A 72 -2.62 2.16 -6.88
CA LEU A 72 -1.81 1.41 -5.93
C LEU A 72 -0.31 1.58 -6.19
N ASN A 73 0.13 1.53 -7.45
CA ASN A 73 1.54 1.78 -7.79
C ASN A 73 1.99 3.17 -7.32
N VAL A 74 1.19 4.20 -7.56
CA VAL A 74 1.47 5.58 -7.10
C VAL A 74 1.48 5.66 -5.57
N ALA A 75 0.54 5.00 -4.89
CA ALA A 75 0.52 4.94 -3.43
C ALA A 75 1.82 4.34 -2.88
N PHE A 76 2.33 3.27 -3.50
CA PHE A 76 3.60 2.65 -3.12
C PHE A 76 4.81 3.55 -3.34
N ILE A 77 4.82 4.41 -4.38
CA ILE A 77 5.86 5.45 -4.52
C ILE A 77 5.87 6.35 -3.28
N LEU A 78 4.70 6.88 -2.89
CA LEU A 78 4.61 7.78 -1.74
C LEU A 78 5.00 7.09 -0.43
N VAL A 79 4.54 5.85 -0.21
CA VAL A 79 4.95 5.03 0.94
C VAL A 79 6.46 4.84 0.95
N GLY A 80 7.04 4.41 -0.17
CA GLY A 80 8.46 4.10 -0.25
C GLY A 80 9.35 5.30 -0.02
N LEU A 81 9.01 6.45 -0.62
CA LEU A 81 9.73 7.70 -0.36
C LEU A 81 9.62 8.12 1.11
N ARG A 82 8.44 8.00 1.72
CA ARG A 82 8.23 8.38 3.12
C ARG A 82 8.98 7.50 4.10
N VAL A 83 9.02 6.20 3.85
CA VAL A 83 9.78 5.27 4.69
C VAL A 83 11.28 5.49 4.48
N ALA A 84 11.74 5.69 3.24
CA ALA A 84 13.13 6.01 2.96
C ALA A 84 13.57 7.31 3.65
N ASP A 85 12.76 8.37 3.58
CA ASP A 85 13.00 9.64 4.28
C ASP A 85 13.03 9.44 5.80
N ALA A 86 12.09 8.66 6.35
CA ALA A 86 12.02 8.38 7.79
C ALA A 86 13.22 7.58 8.32
N LEU A 87 13.80 6.72 7.49
CA LEU A 87 15.00 5.95 7.80
C LEU A 87 16.30 6.64 7.35
N ALA A 88 16.22 7.89 6.84
CA ALA A 88 17.34 8.62 6.24
C ALA A 88 18.11 7.80 5.17
N CYS A 89 17.41 6.92 4.44
CA CYS A 89 18.00 6.01 3.47
C CYS A 89 18.05 6.65 2.07
N LYS A 90 19.11 7.43 1.82
CA LYS A 90 19.35 8.06 0.51
C LYS A 90 19.39 7.07 -0.66
N PRO A 91 20.06 5.90 -0.58
CA PRO A 91 20.14 4.98 -1.72
C PRO A 91 18.77 4.51 -2.22
N VAL A 92 17.84 4.16 -1.33
CA VAL A 92 16.49 3.73 -1.72
C VAL A 92 15.72 4.88 -2.35
N ARG A 93 15.80 6.08 -1.77
CA ARG A 93 15.17 7.28 -2.32
C ARG A 93 15.67 7.60 -3.74
N ASP A 94 16.98 7.48 -3.96
CA ASP A 94 17.61 7.74 -5.26
C ASP A 94 17.21 6.68 -6.29
N VAL A 95 17.04 5.41 -5.89
CA VAL A 95 16.51 4.37 -6.78
C VAL A 95 15.06 4.66 -7.18
N ILE A 96 14.20 5.01 -6.22
CA ILE A 96 12.77 5.27 -6.48
C ILE A 96 12.58 6.51 -7.37
N THR A 97 13.30 7.60 -7.09
CA THR A 97 13.18 8.86 -7.86
C THR A 97 14.03 8.89 -9.14
N GLY A 98 15.02 8.01 -9.24
CA GLY A 98 15.97 7.95 -10.34
C GLY A 98 15.43 7.33 -11.63
N ALA A 99 16.34 7.08 -12.58
CA ALA A 99 15.98 6.45 -13.85
C ALA A 99 15.45 5.01 -13.66
N TRP A 100 16.03 4.25 -12.73
CA TRP A 100 15.63 2.87 -12.47
C TRP A 100 14.19 2.77 -11.95
N GLY A 101 13.84 3.50 -10.88
CA GLY A 101 12.49 3.50 -10.34
C GLY A 101 11.43 3.91 -11.37
N ARG A 102 11.75 4.91 -12.21
CA ARG A 102 10.87 5.32 -13.33
C ARG A 102 10.72 4.24 -14.40
N ARG A 103 11.81 3.57 -14.81
CA ARG A 103 11.76 2.47 -15.79
C ARG A 103 10.94 1.30 -15.28
N VAL A 104 11.13 0.90 -14.02
CA VAL A 104 10.37 -0.20 -13.43
C VAL A 104 8.89 0.20 -13.33
N PHE A 105 8.57 1.40 -12.85
CA PHE A 105 7.19 1.91 -12.78
C PHE A 105 6.50 1.91 -14.15
N LEU A 106 7.16 2.48 -15.16
CA LEU A 106 6.61 2.54 -16.51
C LEU A 106 6.48 1.15 -17.12
N GLY A 107 7.49 0.29 -16.96
CA GLY A 107 7.49 -1.07 -17.49
C GLY A 107 6.38 -1.93 -16.90
N THR A 108 6.22 -1.95 -15.57
CA THR A 108 5.16 -2.72 -14.92
C THR A 108 3.77 -2.14 -15.20
N SER A 109 3.64 -0.81 -15.26
CA SER A 109 2.35 -0.17 -15.56
C SER A 109 1.93 -0.42 -17.01
N LEU A 110 2.88 -0.35 -17.96
CA LEU A 110 2.62 -0.66 -19.36
C LEU A 110 2.28 -2.14 -19.55
N ALA A 111 3.03 -3.05 -18.93
CA ALA A 111 2.73 -4.48 -18.97
C ALA A 111 1.31 -4.77 -18.47
N MET A 112 0.93 -4.16 -17.34
CA MET A 112 -0.42 -4.27 -16.78
C MET A 112 -1.50 -3.72 -17.72
N ILE A 113 -1.28 -2.56 -18.35
CA ILE A 113 -2.21 -1.98 -19.33
C ILE A 113 -2.36 -2.91 -20.54
N VAL A 114 -1.25 -3.42 -21.10
CA VAL A 114 -1.28 -4.32 -22.25
C VAL A 114 -2.02 -5.62 -21.90
N MET A 115 -1.69 -6.24 -20.77
CA MET A 115 -2.36 -7.49 -20.33
C MET A 115 -3.86 -7.29 -20.10
N PHE A 116 -4.26 -6.13 -19.54
CA PHE A 116 -5.67 -5.79 -19.35
C PHE A 116 -6.42 -5.71 -20.68
N TRP A 117 -5.87 -5.03 -21.69
CA TRP A 117 -6.51 -4.92 -23.00
C TRP A 117 -6.54 -6.24 -23.78
N VAL A 118 -5.51 -7.07 -23.62
CA VAL A 118 -5.43 -8.39 -24.28
C VAL A 118 -6.38 -9.40 -23.63
N ALA A 119 -6.68 -9.26 -22.33
CA ALA A 119 -7.58 -10.17 -21.61
C ALA A 119 -9.05 -10.09 -22.08
N ASP A 120 -9.45 -9.04 -22.81
CA ASP A 120 -10.82 -8.85 -23.31
C ASP A 120 -11.91 -9.10 -22.24
N VAL A 121 -12.03 -8.14 -21.32
CA VAL A 121 -12.93 -8.21 -20.14
C VAL A 121 -14.13 -7.25 -20.28
N PRO A 122 -15.11 -7.55 -21.16
CA PRO A 122 -16.13 -6.60 -21.59
C PRO A 122 -17.21 -6.29 -20.54
N VAL A 123 -17.37 -7.13 -19.52
CA VAL A 123 -18.40 -6.97 -18.49
C VAL A 123 -17.76 -6.66 -17.15
N SER A 124 -18.27 -5.62 -16.49
CA SER A 124 -17.80 -5.21 -15.17
C SER A 124 -17.85 -6.36 -14.15
N SER A 125 -16.70 -6.65 -13.56
CA SER A 125 -16.49 -7.68 -12.55
C SER A 125 -15.44 -7.20 -11.55
N MET A 126 -15.84 -7.02 -10.29
CA MET A 126 -14.91 -6.58 -9.24
C MET A 126 -13.75 -7.58 -9.13
N GLY A 127 -12.52 -7.06 -9.17
CA GLY A 127 -11.32 -7.89 -9.09
C GLY A 127 -11.05 -8.74 -10.34
N LEU A 128 -11.89 -8.64 -11.39
CA LEU A 128 -11.92 -9.56 -12.53
C LEU A 128 -12.21 -11.01 -12.13
N ASN A 129 -12.95 -11.22 -11.03
CA ASN A 129 -13.21 -12.55 -10.50
C ASN A 129 -14.03 -13.43 -11.46
N SER A 130 -14.86 -12.82 -12.31
CA SER A 130 -15.61 -13.54 -13.36
C SER A 130 -14.73 -14.06 -14.50
N TYR A 131 -13.46 -13.66 -14.55
CA TYR A 131 -12.49 -14.00 -15.58
C TYR A 131 -11.22 -14.65 -14.98
N ALA A 132 -11.34 -15.21 -13.77
CA ALA A 132 -10.20 -15.75 -13.04
C ALA A 132 -9.54 -16.95 -13.73
N ASP A 133 -10.26 -17.62 -14.63
CA ASP A 133 -9.82 -18.75 -15.45
C ASP A 133 -8.96 -18.34 -16.67
N GLN A 134 -8.89 -17.04 -16.99
CA GLN A 134 -8.12 -16.56 -18.13
C GLN A 134 -6.65 -16.30 -17.76
N SER A 135 -5.72 -16.92 -18.50
CA SER A 135 -4.27 -16.73 -18.27
C SER A 135 -3.81 -15.27 -18.41
N TRP A 136 -4.45 -14.48 -19.28
CA TRP A 136 -4.14 -13.05 -19.40
C TRP A 136 -4.56 -12.24 -18.16
N VAL A 137 -5.65 -12.62 -17.50
CA VAL A 137 -6.09 -12.02 -16.23
C VAL A 137 -5.14 -12.39 -15.09
N GLU A 138 -4.63 -13.63 -15.06
CA GLU A 138 -3.58 -14.03 -14.10
C GLU A 138 -2.30 -13.21 -14.30
N LEU A 139 -1.83 -13.06 -15.55
CA LEU A 139 -0.67 -12.23 -15.88
C LEU A 139 -0.90 -10.76 -15.50
N TYR A 140 -2.09 -10.23 -15.74
CA TYR A 140 -2.49 -8.89 -15.28
C TYR A 140 -2.42 -8.77 -13.75
N ARG A 141 -2.97 -9.75 -13.01
CA ARG A 141 -2.92 -9.78 -11.54
C ARG A 141 -1.47 -9.80 -11.06
N LEU A 142 -0.62 -10.61 -11.67
CA LEU A 142 0.82 -10.66 -11.37
C LEU A 142 1.50 -9.31 -11.64
N ALA A 143 1.32 -8.75 -12.85
CA ALA A 143 1.91 -7.47 -13.25
C ALA A 143 1.52 -6.34 -12.30
N SER A 144 0.28 -6.33 -11.81
CA SER A 144 -0.21 -5.35 -10.84
C SER A 144 0.51 -5.39 -9.48
N ARG A 145 1.19 -6.49 -9.15
CA ARG A 145 1.93 -6.66 -7.88
C ARG A 145 3.43 -6.48 -8.02
N LEU A 146 3.98 -6.48 -9.23
CA LEU A 146 5.42 -6.36 -9.46
C LEU A 146 6.00 -5.03 -8.92
N TYR A 147 5.33 -3.90 -9.17
CA TYR A 147 5.85 -2.62 -8.71
C TYR A 147 5.75 -2.43 -7.19
N PRO A 148 4.61 -2.73 -6.53
CA PRO A 148 4.55 -2.73 -5.07
C PRO A 148 5.59 -3.66 -4.43
N ALA A 149 5.79 -4.86 -4.99
CA ALA A 149 6.80 -5.81 -4.53
C ALA A 149 8.22 -5.27 -4.70
N PHE A 150 8.53 -4.62 -5.83
CA PHE A 150 9.82 -3.96 -6.06
C PHE A 150 10.11 -2.91 -4.98
N ILE A 151 9.16 -2.01 -4.72
CA ILE A 151 9.32 -0.98 -3.68
C ILE A 151 9.48 -1.62 -2.29
N ALA A 152 8.65 -2.61 -1.98
CA ALA A 152 8.70 -3.30 -0.70
C ALA A 152 10.07 -3.98 -0.50
N MET A 153 10.57 -4.68 -1.51
CA MET A 153 11.86 -5.38 -1.48
C MET A 153 13.04 -4.44 -1.21
N LEU A 154 13.00 -3.23 -1.76
CA LEU A 154 14.01 -2.20 -1.46
C LEU A 154 14.01 -1.77 0.00
N LEU A 155 12.83 -1.75 0.65
CA LEU A 155 12.65 -1.25 2.01
C LEU A 155 12.90 -2.31 3.09
N VAL A 156 12.56 -3.58 2.82
CA VAL A 156 12.71 -4.71 3.75
C VAL A 156 14.04 -4.68 4.53
N PRO A 157 15.24 -4.64 3.90
CA PRO A 157 16.49 -4.72 4.63
C PRO A 157 16.69 -3.54 5.58
N TRP A 158 16.20 -2.35 5.22
CA TRP A 158 16.36 -1.14 6.03
C TRP A 158 15.37 -1.12 7.20
N THR A 159 14.12 -1.48 6.95
CA THR A 159 13.11 -1.61 8.01
C THR A 159 13.47 -2.72 9.00
N PHE A 160 14.08 -3.80 8.51
CA PHE A 160 14.56 -4.89 9.36
C PHE A 160 15.74 -4.46 10.24
N LYS A 161 16.73 -3.75 9.67
CA LYS A 161 17.82 -3.15 10.45
C LYS A 161 17.29 -2.19 11.52
N ALA A 162 16.33 -1.34 11.18
CA ALA A 162 15.71 -0.41 12.13
C ALA A 162 14.91 -1.11 13.24
N ALA A 163 14.32 -2.27 12.96
CA ALA A 163 13.64 -3.08 13.97
C ALA A 163 14.61 -3.70 14.99
N LEU A 164 15.81 -4.08 14.53
CA LEU A 164 16.86 -4.69 15.35
C LEU A 164 17.70 -3.69 16.14
N ASP A 165 17.62 -2.39 15.81
CA ASP A 165 18.39 -1.36 16.51
C ASP A 165 17.93 -1.22 17.97
N SER A 166 18.75 -1.72 18.90
CA SER A 166 18.49 -1.70 20.34
C SER A 166 18.65 -0.30 20.96
N SER A 167 19.31 0.62 20.26
CA SER A 167 19.46 2.01 20.71
C SER A 167 18.23 2.88 20.41
N ALA A 168 17.37 2.43 19.49
CA ALA A 168 16.15 3.13 19.12
C ALA A 168 15.06 3.01 20.19
N LEU A 169 14.20 4.04 20.27
CA LEU A 169 13.02 4.02 21.14
C LEU A 169 12.17 2.76 20.86
N PRO A 170 11.65 2.07 21.89
CA PRO A 170 10.87 0.83 21.71
C PRO A 170 9.71 0.98 20.72
N VAL A 171 9.05 2.14 20.70
CA VAL A 171 7.93 2.41 19.80
C VAL A 171 8.37 2.49 18.33
N LEU A 172 9.57 3.03 18.07
CA LEU A 172 10.13 3.07 16.71
C LEU A 172 10.53 1.68 16.24
N ARG A 173 11.01 0.83 17.15
CA ARG A 173 11.30 -0.59 16.85
C ARG A 173 10.03 -1.33 16.48
N VAL A 174 8.96 -1.20 17.26
CA VAL A 174 7.65 -1.80 16.95
C VAL A 174 7.15 -1.34 15.58
N ALA A 175 7.17 -0.04 15.30
CA ALA A 175 6.76 0.48 13.99
C ALA A 175 7.63 -0.08 12.85
N SER A 176 8.94 -0.20 13.07
CA SER A 176 9.87 -0.75 12.08
C SER A 176 9.67 -2.25 11.86
N THR A 177 9.35 -3.01 12.90
CA THR A 177 8.96 -4.43 12.78
C THR A 177 7.69 -4.58 11.96
N LEU A 178 6.66 -3.77 12.21
CA LEU A 178 5.43 -3.78 11.44
C LEU A 178 5.69 -3.46 9.95
N PHE A 179 6.51 -2.44 9.66
CA PHE A 179 6.93 -2.15 8.30
C PHE A 179 7.72 -3.30 7.67
N ALA A 180 8.70 -3.86 8.38
CA ALA A 180 9.55 -4.95 7.87
C ALA A 180 8.71 -6.18 7.51
N THR A 181 7.83 -6.61 8.41
CA THR A 181 6.93 -7.74 8.18
C THR A 181 5.95 -7.43 7.04
N GLY A 182 5.31 -6.25 7.05
CA GLY A 182 4.38 -5.86 6.01
C GLY A 182 5.01 -5.80 4.62
N PHE A 183 6.19 -5.19 4.48
CA PHE A 183 6.91 -5.15 3.21
C PHE A 183 7.46 -6.51 2.80
N ALA A 184 7.88 -7.36 3.73
CA ALA A 184 8.29 -8.73 3.41
C ALA A 184 7.11 -9.51 2.79
N LEU A 185 5.92 -9.42 3.37
CA LEU A 185 4.71 -10.02 2.82
C LEU A 185 4.39 -9.49 1.41
N VAL A 186 4.44 -8.17 1.20
CA VAL A 186 4.22 -7.58 -0.14
C VAL A 186 5.24 -8.08 -1.16
N SER A 187 6.51 -8.23 -0.76
CA SER A 187 7.59 -8.65 -1.66
C SER A 187 7.41 -10.09 -2.16
N VAL A 188 6.77 -10.94 -1.38
CA VAL A 188 6.54 -12.36 -1.71
C VAL A 188 5.25 -12.57 -2.52
N LEU A 189 4.35 -11.59 -2.59
CA LEU A 189 3.06 -11.71 -3.31
C LEU A 189 3.19 -12.16 -4.78
N PRO A 190 4.13 -11.65 -5.61
CA PRO A 190 4.28 -12.14 -6.98
C PRO A 190 4.63 -13.63 -7.03
N ALA A 191 5.46 -14.12 -6.11
CA ALA A 191 5.81 -15.53 -6.04
C ALA A 191 4.60 -16.38 -5.61
N LEU A 192 3.79 -15.90 -4.66
CA LEU A 192 2.56 -16.58 -4.25
C LEU A 192 1.55 -16.68 -5.40
N LEU A 193 1.40 -15.61 -6.19
CA LEU A 193 0.54 -15.63 -7.38
C LEU A 193 1.03 -16.63 -8.44
N LEU A 194 2.35 -16.77 -8.59
CA LEU A 194 2.91 -17.79 -9.49
C LEU A 194 2.68 -19.21 -8.97
N THR A 195 2.69 -19.42 -7.64
CA THR A 195 2.37 -20.73 -7.06
C THR A 195 0.89 -21.07 -7.15
N ASP A 196 0.00 -20.07 -7.13
CA ASP A 196 -1.45 -20.23 -7.24
C ASP A 196 -1.88 -20.93 -8.54
N ILE A 197 -1.08 -20.77 -9.60
CA ILE A 197 -1.25 -21.45 -10.90
C ILE A 197 -1.17 -22.98 -10.74
N TRP A 198 -0.37 -23.47 -9.79
CA TRP A 198 -0.08 -24.90 -9.61
C TRP A 198 -0.77 -25.50 -8.39
N ILE A 199 -0.92 -24.71 -7.33
CA ILE A 199 -1.46 -25.10 -6.04
C ILE A 199 -2.41 -23.99 -5.64
N ASN A 200 -3.72 -24.27 -5.57
CA ASN A 200 -4.71 -23.26 -5.17
C ASN A 200 -4.37 -22.71 -3.76
N VAL A 201 -3.86 -21.47 -3.72
CA VAL A 201 -3.43 -20.72 -2.53
C VAL A 201 -4.16 -19.38 -2.43
N GLU A 202 -5.34 -19.24 -3.05
CA GLU A 202 -6.14 -18.01 -3.08
C GLU A 202 -6.32 -17.40 -1.68
N VAL A 203 -6.67 -18.23 -0.69
CA VAL A 203 -6.84 -17.81 0.71
C VAL A 203 -5.54 -17.25 1.29
N ALA A 204 -4.39 -17.84 0.95
CA ALA A 204 -3.09 -17.36 1.42
C ALA A 204 -2.71 -16.04 0.74
N VAL A 205 -3.03 -15.86 -0.55
CA VAL A 205 -2.84 -14.59 -1.27
C VAL A 205 -3.64 -13.48 -0.59
N ASP A 206 -4.94 -13.69 -0.37
CA ASP A 206 -5.82 -12.71 0.27
C ASP A 206 -5.37 -12.39 1.70
N ALA A 207 -5.10 -13.42 2.51
CA ALA A 207 -4.59 -13.22 3.86
C ALA A 207 -3.28 -12.42 3.87
N THR A 208 -2.37 -12.71 2.94
CA THR A 208 -1.10 -11.98 2.80
C THR A 208 -1.33 -10.51 2.44
N VAL A 209 -2.21 -10.23 1.48
CA VAL A 209 -2.53 -8.86 1.04
C VAL A 209 -3.12 -8.04 2.19
N TYR A 210 -4.16 -8.57 2.85
CA TYR A 210 -4.84 -7.83 3.91
C TYR A 210 -3.96 -7.65 5.14
N THR A 211 -3.21 -8.69 5.54
CA THR A 211 -2.26 -8.60 6.66
C THR A 211 -1.19 -7.56 6.37
N ALA A 212 -0.59 -7.58 5.18
CA ALA A 212 0.41 -6.60 4.79
C ALA A 212 -0.13 -5.17 4.84
N LEU A 213 -1.36 -4.95 4.35
CA LEU A 213 -1.99 -3.64 4.37
C LEU A 213 -2.18 -3.13 5.80
N ILE A 214 -2.69 -3.97 6.71
CA ILE A 214 -2.86 -3.63 8.13
C ILE A 214 -1.52 -3.23 8.75
N LEU A 215 -0.49 -4.05 8.58
CA LEU A 215 0.83 -3.82 9.17
C LEU A 215 1.45 -2.51 8.68
N VAL A 216 1.42 -2.26 7.37
CA VAL A 216 1.98 -1.04 6.75
C VAL A 216 1.16 0.21 7.09
N ALA A 217 -0.17 0.09 7.26
CA ALA A 217 -1.03 1.22 7.64
C ALA A 217 -0.90 1.59 9.13
N LEU A 218 -0.70 0.61 10.01
CA LEU A 218 -0.56 0.83 11.46
C LEU A 218 0.78 1.46 11.84
N ALA A 219 1.88 1.05 11.21
CA ALA A 219 3.22 1.53 11.51
C ALA A 219 3.35 3.08 11.56
N PRO A 220 2.96 3.86 10.53
CA PRO A 220 3.07 5.32 10.56
C PRO A 220 2.10 5.97 11.56
N THR A 221 1.05 5.27 11.98
CA THR A 221 0.08 5.75 12.97
C THR A 221 0.64 5.62 14.38
N ILE A 222 1.28 4.50 14.69
CA ILE A 222 1.99 4.30 15.96
C ILE A 222 3.11 5.32 16.11
N THR A 223 3.92 5.55 15.07
CA THR A 223 4.97 6.57 15.09
C THR A 223 4.40 7.97 15.32
N TRP A 224 3.29 8.33 14.68
CA TRP A 224 2.65 9.65 14.84
C TRP A 224 2.04 9.85 16.23
N ALA A 225 1.28 8.86 16.72
CA ALA A 225 0.65 8.93 18.04
C ALA A 225 1.70 9.03 19.15
N SER A 226 2.80 8.28 19.01
CA SER A 226 3.95 8.34 19.91
C SER A 226 4.58 9.72 19.97
N LYS A 227 4.92 10.32 18.81
CA LYS A 227 5.50 11.67 18.74
C LYS A 227 4.61 12.71 19.42
N ARG A 228 3.29 12.61 19.24
CA ARG A 228 2.32 13.52 19.86
C ARG A 228 2.24 13.34 21.38
N HIS A 229 2.32 12.10 21.86
CA HIS A 229 2.32 11.80 23.29
C HIS A 229 3.59 12.32 23.98
N TYR A 230 4.77 12.09 23.38
CA TYR A 230 6.04 12.59 23.91
C TYR A 230 6.10 14.12 23.92
N ALA A 231 5.68 14.79 22.85
CA ALA A 231 5.63 16.25 22.79
C ALA A 231 4.67 16.86 23.85
N LYS A 232 3.57 16.17 24.18
CA LYS A 232 2.65 16.60 25.24
C LYS A 232 3.27 16.44 26.62
N LYS A 233 4.01 15.34 26.86
CA LYS A 233 4.68 15.07 28.13
C LYS A 233 5.81 16.07 28.41
N GLU A 234 6.57 16.43 27.39
CA GLU A 234 7.63 17.45 27.48
C GLU A 234 7.07 18.83 27.83
N LYS A 235 5.98 19.26 27.17
CA LYS A 235 5.30 20.52 27.51
C LYS A 235 4.74 20.55 28.94
N ALA A 236 4.21 19.43 29.43
CA ALA A 236 3.69 19.33 30.79
C ALA A 236 4.79 19.52 31.84
N LEU A 237 5.97 18.94 31.62
CA LEU A 237 7.13 19.09 32.52
C LEU A 237 7.64 20.53 32.60
N ILE A 238 7.68 21.24 31.46
CA ILE A 238 8.11 22.66 31.40
C ILE A 238 7.10 23.57 32.11
N THR A 239 5.80 23.23 32.08
CA THR A 239 4.75 24.05 32.70
C THR A 239 4.71 23.87 34.23
N THR A 240 5.14 22.73 34.75
CA THR A 240 5.22 22.46 36.21
C THR A 240 6.49 22.98 36.87
N SER A 241 7.47 23.47 36.10
CA SER A 241 8.74 24.02 36.60
C SER A 241 8.77 25.56 36.70
N HIS A 242 7.61 26.22 36.53
CA HIS A 242 7.40 27.65 36.69
C HIS A 242 6.28 27.89 37.71
#